data_AF-A0A136PYY5-F1
#
_entry.id   AF-A0A136PYY5-F1
#
_cell.length_a   1.000
_cell.length_b   1.000
_cell.length_c   1.000
_cell.angle_alpha   90.00
_cell.angle_beta   90.00
_cell.angle_gamma   90.00
#
_symmetry.space_group_name_H-M   'P 1'
#
loop_
_entity.id
_entity.type
_entity.pdbx_description
1 polymer ?
#
loop_
_entity_poly.entity_id
_entity_poly.type
_entity_poly.pdbx_seq_one_letter_code
_entity_poly.pdbx_strand_id
1 'polypeptide(L)' 'MERPRWLSAVARIPLLTDREREVATLLGAGLSNRAISGSLNISERTTKAHVAGIMRKLGVESRLQAGLVAFAYQQWTKEQ' A
#
# COMPACT_ATOMS: atom_id res chain seq x y z
N MET A 1 24.08 13.34 -2.78
CA MET A 1 23.47 12.08 -3.24
C MET A 1 21.96 12.22 -3.05
N GLU A 2 21.20 12.40 -4.13
CA GLU A 2 19.74 12.52 -4.02
C GLU A 2 19.16 11.23 -3.48
N ARG A 3 18.32 11.31 -2.44
CA ARG A 3 17.59 10.14 -1.94
C ARG A 3 16.65 9.69 -3.05
N PRO A 4 16.68 8.40 -3.46
CA PRO A 4 15.73 7.89 -4.42
C PRO A 4 14.29 8.30 -4.04
N ARG A 5 13.52 8.82 -5.00
CA ARG A 5 12.15 9.31 -4.75
C ARG A 5 11.24 8.28 -4.04
N TRP A 6 11.54 6.99 -4.15
CA TRP A 6 10.79 5.92 -3.49
C TRP A 6 11.04 5.79 -1.98
N LEU A 7 12.20 6.24 -1.45
CA LEU A 7 12.46 6.26 0.00
C LEU A 7 11.46 7.16 0.73
N SER A 8 11.07 8.27 0.09
CA SER A 8 10.06 9.20 0.62
C SER A 8 8.67 8.54 0.74
N ALA A 9 8.33 7.62 -0.18
CA ALA A 9 7.06 6.91 -0.14
C ALA A 9 7.06 5.81 0.93
N VAL A 10 8.15 5.04 1.05
CA VAL A 10 8.30 4.01 2.10
C VAL A 10 8.23 4.62 3.49
N ALA A 11 8.88 5.78 3.71
CA ALA A 11 8.83 6.51 4.98
C ALA A 11 7.42 7.01 5.36
N ARG A 12 6.46 7.02 4.43
CA ARG A 12 5.07 7.46 4.65
C ARG A 12 4.12 6.31 5.01
N ILE A 13 4.53 5.05 4.93
CA ILE A 13 3.70 3.89 5.30
C ILE A 13 3.15 3.99 6.74
N PRO A 14 3.89 4.51 7.74
CA PRO A 14 3.34 4.73 9.08
C PRO A 14 2.12 5.68 9.13
N LEU A 15 1.92 6.56 8.14
CA LEU A 15 0.78 7.49 8.07
C LEU A 15 -0.55 6.82 7.65
N LEU A 16 -0.49 5.58 7.17
CA LEU A 16 -1.67 4.80 6.85
C LEU A 16 -2.46 4.51 8.14
N THR A 17 -3.79 4.40 8.03
CA THR A 17 -4.59 3.82 9.12
C THR A 17 -4.35 2.31 9.20
N ASP A 18 -4.83 1.66 10.26
CA ASP A 18 -4.71 0.20 10.39
C ASP A 18 -5.38 -0.53 9.22
N ARG A 19 -6.58 -0.08 8.84
CA ARG A 19 -7.30 -0.66 7.70
C ARG A 19 -6.59 -0.41 6.37
N GLU A 20 -5.98 0.76 6.20
CA GLU A 20 -5.17 1.04 5.01
C GLU A 20 -3.88 0.21 4.99
N ARG A 21 -3.26 -0.09 6.14
CA ARG A 21 -2.11 -1.00 6.24
C ARG A 21 -2.46 -2.43 5.84
N GLU A 22 -3.63 -2.93 6.23
CA GLU A 22 -4.11 -4.25 5.79
C GLU A 22 -4.28 -4.29 4.27
N VAL A 23 -4.94 -3.26 3.69
CA VAL A 23 -5.12 -3.16 2.23
C VAL A 23 -3.78 -3.00 1.51
N ALA A 24 -2.88 -2.14 2.01
CA ALA A 24 -1.53 -1.97 1.48
C ALA A 24 -0.75 -3.29 1.54
N THR A 25 -0.96 -4.08 2.59
CA THR A 25 -0.28 -5.36 2.76
C THR A 25 -0.62 -6.34 1.65
N LEU A 26 -1.91 -6.46 1.35
CA LEU A 26 -2.41 -7.33 0.29
C LEU A 26 -2.08 -6.77 -1.11
N LEU A 27 -2.02 -5.43 -1.27
CA LEU A 27 -1.50 -4.79 -2.48
C LEU A 27 -0.03 -5.13 -2.73
N GLY A 28 0.81 -5.11 -1.70
CA GLY A 28 2.22 -5.50 -1.78
C GLY A 28 2.41 -6.97 -2.15
N ALA A 29 1.46 -7.82 -1.78
CA ALA A 29 1.38 -9.21 -2.22
C ALA A 29 0.82 -9.39 -3.65
N GLY A 30 0.48 -8.30 -4.35
CA GLY A 30 0.02 -8.33 -5.74
C GLY A 30 -1.47 -8.66 -5.94
N LEU A 31 -2.28 -8.69 -4.88
CA LEU A 31 -3.69 -9.03 -5.00
C LEU A 31 -4.48 -7.97 -5.77
N SER A 32 -5.53 -8.41 -6.49
CA SER A 32 -6.51 -7.54 -7.15
C SER A 32 -7.48 -6.93 -6.15
N ASN A 33 -8.22 -5.88 -6.51
CA ASN A 33 -9.23 -5.29 -5.62
C ASN A 33 -10.32 -6.30 -5.21
N ARG A 34 -10.70 -7.20 -6.13
CA ARG A 34 -11.66 -8.28 -5.86
C ARG A 34 -11.13 -9.29 -4.86
N ALA A 35 -9.86 -9.66 -4.98
CA ALA A 35 -9.23 -10.57 -4.02
C ALA A 35 -9.09 -9.90 -2.64
N ILE A 36 -8.62 -8.65 -2.60
CA ILE A 36 -8.50 -7.86 -1.36
C ILE A 36 -9.87 -7.71 -0.69
N SER A 37 -10.91 -7.38 -1.45
CA SER A 37 -12.26 -7.19 -0.94
C SER A 37 -12.80 -8.48 -0.32
N GLY A 38 -12.53 -9.63 -0.95
CA GLY A 38 -12.85 -10.95 -0.40
C GLY A 38 -12.08 -11.26 0.88
N SER A 39 -10.76 -11.06 0.89
CA SER A 39 -9.90 -11.30 2.06
C SER A 39 -10.28 -10.44 3.28
N LEU A 40 -10.75 -9.21 3.05
CA LEU A 40 -11.07 -8.27 4.12
C LEU A 40 -12.58 -8.17 4.42
N ASN A 41 -13.40 -8.97 3.75
CA ASN A 41 -14.86 -8.95 3.84
C ASN A 41 -15.47 -7.54 3.68
N ILE A 42 -15.07 -6.83 2.61
CA ILE A 42 -15.60 -5.50 2.25
C ILE A 42 -15.99 -5.47 0.78
N SER A 43 -16.66 -4.40 0.34
CA SER A 43 -16.96 -4.23 -1.07
C SER A 43 -15.72 -3.86 -1.91
N GLU A 44 -15.74 -4.19 -3.20
CA GLU A 44 -14.73 -3.71 -4.15
C GLU A 44 -14.68 -2.17 -4.21
N ARG A 45 -15.84 -1.49 -4.04
CA ARG A 45 -15.92 -0.03 -3.97
C ARG A 45 -15.16 0.51 -2.76
N THR A 46 -15.33 -0.10 -1.59
CA THR A 46 -14.62 0.25 -0.36
C THR A 46 -13.12 0.01 -0.53
N THR A 47 -12.74 -1.10 -1.17
CA THR A 47 -11.33 -1.39 -1.49
C THR A 47 -10.72 -0.32 -2.40
N LYS A 48 -11.42 0.10 -3.46
CA LYS A 48 -10.98 1.20 -4.33
C LYS A 48 -10.78 2.51 -3.56
N ALA A 49 -11.67 2.82 -2.61
CA ALA A 49 -11.54 4.00 -1.76
C ALA A 49 -10.30 3.94 -0.86
N HIS A 50 -10.02 2.79 -0.24
CA HIS A 50 -8.78 2.58 0.52
C HIS A 50 -7.53 2.70 -0.35
N VAL A 51 -7.51 2.09 -1.54
CA VAL A 51 -6.38 2.19 -2.48
C VAL A 51 -6.12 3.65 -2.87
N ALA A 52 -7.16 4.42 -3.18
CA ALA A 52 -7.03 5.85 -3.47
C ALA A 52 -6.50 6.66 -2.28
N GLY A 53 -6.96 6.35 -1.06
CA GLY A 53 -6.44 6.92 0.18
C GLY A 53 -4.96 6.63 0.40
N ILE A 54 -4.55 5.38 0.20
CA ILE A 54 -3.16 4.93 0.29
C ILE A 54 -2.30 5.69 -0.73
N MET A 55 -2.69 5.71 -2.01
CA MET A 55 -1.93 6.41 -3.05
C MET A 55 -1.71 7.88 -2.70
N ARG A 56 -2.76 8.57 -2.23
CA ARG A 56 -2.67 9.96 -1.77
C ARG A 56 -1.71 10.13 -0.58
N LYS A 57 -1.80 9.27 0.43
CA LYS A 57 -0.96 9.35 1.64
C LYS A 57 0.51 9.02 1.36
N LEU A 58 0.77 8.04 0.49
CA LEU A 58 2.12 7.68 0.08
C LEU A 58 2.70 8.70 -0.92
N GLY A 59 1.84 9.46 -1.62
CA GLY A 59 2.24 10.41 -2.66
C GLY A 59 2.68 9.73 -3.94
N VAL A 60 1.96 8.68 -4.33
CA VAL A 60 2.20 7.90 -5.55
C VAL A 60 1.00 7.99 -6.47
N GLU A 61 1.22 7.82 -7.77
CA GLU A 61 0.22 8.09 -8.81
C GLU A 61 -0.38 6.81 -9.39
N SER A 62 0.21 5.65 -9.13
CA SER A 62 -0.30 4.37 -9.62
C SER A 62 -0.45 3.31 -8.53
N ARG A 63 -1.39 2.39 -8.76
CA ARG A 63 -1.55 1.16 -7.96
C ARG A 63 -0.25 0.37 -7.88
N LEU A 64 0.47 0.27 -9.01
CA LEU A 64 1.73 -0.48 -9.07
C LEU A 64 2.77 0.15 -8.14
N GLN A 65 2.92 1.48 -8.17
CA GLN A 65 3.81 2.18 -7.24
C GLN A 65 3.41 1.95 -5.78
N ALA A 66 2.11 2.03 -5.44
CA ALA A 66 1.64 1.77 -4.08
C ALA A 66 1.94 0.32 -3.63
N GLY A 67 1.74 -0.66 -4.52
CA GLY A 67 2.09 -2.06 -4.26
C GLY A 67 3.59 -2.26 -4.04
N LEU A 68 4.43 -1.67 -4.89
CA LEU A 68 5.89 -1.76 -4.75
C LEU A 68 6.39 -1.12 -3.45
N VAL A 69 5.84 0.03 -3.05
CA VAL A 69 6.17 0.68 -1.78
C VAL A 69 5.79 -0.21 -0.60
N ALA A 70 4.58 -0.79 -0.61
CA ALA A 70 4.13 -1.69 0.44
C ALA A 70 4.97 -2.97 0.51
N PHE A 71 5.31 -3.57 -0.64
CA PHE A 71 6.20 -4.72 -0.72
C PHE A 71 7.59 -4.41 -0.15
N ALA A 72 8.21 -3.31 -0.59
CA ALA A 72 9.53 -2.91 -0.10
C ALA A 72 9.53 -2.66 1.41
N TYR A 73 8.50 -2.00 1.94
CA TYR A 73 8.35 -1.79 3.38
C TYR A 73 8.26 -3.11 4.15
N GLN A 74 7.48 -4.08 3.65
CA GLN A 74 7.36 -5.39 4.29
C GLN A 74 8.67 -6.16 4.31
N GLN A 75 9.43 -6.14 3.21
CA GLN A 75 10.74 -6.81 3.16
C GLN A 75 11.70 -6.19 4.16
N TRP A 76 11.77 -4.85 4.22
CA TRP A 76 12.58 -4.17 5.22
C TRP A 76 12.19 -4.59 6.64
N THR A 77 10.90 -4.59 6.99
CA THR A 77 10.46 -4.97 8.34
C THR A 77 10.64 -6.45 8.69
N LYS A 78 10.81 -7.33 7.70
CA LYS A 78 11.03 -8.77 7.94
C LYS A 78 12.51 -9.11 8.13
N GLU A 79 13.40 -8.27 7.64
CA GLU A 79 14.86 -8.46 7.69
C GLU A 79 15.53 -7.76 8.89
N GLN A 80 14.73 -7.11 9.75
CA GLN A 80 15.15 -6.44 11.00
C GLN A 80 14.57 -7.19 12.20
#